data_AF-A0A9D7XGB9-F1
#
_entry.id   AF-A0A9D7XGB9-F1
#
_cell.length_a   1.000
_cell.length_b   1.000
_cell.length_c   1.000
_cell.angle_alpha   90.00
_cell.angle_beta   90.00
_cell.angle_gamma   90.00
#
_symmetry.space_group_name_H-M   'P 1'
#
loop_
_entity.id
_entity.type
_entity.pdbx_description
1 polymer ?
#
loop_
_entity_poly.entity_id
_entity_poly.type
_entity_poly.pdbx_seq_one_letter_code
_entity_poly.pdbx_strand_id
1 'polypeptide(L)'
;MLKSIYISCIFILGNYVYTWSQCTPPCADKIEDANVLCSLEELNGYTCSNTQYANPFGCSPLCPQGGTSTNTQWWAFTSFNTQATFTVTFSNCSVNGAGIQMGLWGDNQCNDIIACNENCSSQGQVSISAMLQKCRVYYFYINGCNGAICDYTISIMTSPRECNPNFKRINDDLDRNIPVCAGVTNQEFFINYPDCNCKTVFEWTLNGNVVGNDSNVILLDFPDEGDFQLCVTAYIDNPFSGSTCDQYGPECSTIHVRRETNNQTPKLITNQLLCAFDTSCAEINLDDPQSVKFFRWHTIGGTIITQNPELMNSVCILWNQQNGENGKVCVDYQTDCGQSQTFCKDVMFGLGVKEIAGQNETIRGLSTMLAARIPTGQWQKLSGPGKVNFSNINVRNSKISVSKYGIYVLSWTFQKNGCLIQGLVTLKFIRA
;
A
#
# COMPACT_ATOMS: atom_id res chain seq x y z
N MET A 1 -66.99 -4.70 44.78
CA MET A 1 -65.92 -4.78 45.81
C MET A 1 -64.86 -5.75 45.33
N LEU A 2 -63.90 -5.28 44.53
CA LEU A 2 -62.66 -6.02 44.25
C LEU A 2 -61.59 -5.47 45.20
N LYS A 3 -61.07 -6.31 46.10
CA LYS A 3 -59.93 -5.98 46.95
C LYS A 3 -58.66 -6.41 46.23
N SER A 4 -57.90 -5.45 45.69
CA SER A 4 -56.55 -5.68 45.20
C SER A 4 -55.60 -5.88 46.38
N ILE A 5 -54.94 -7.04 46.42
CA ILE A 5 -53.87 -7.36 47.38
C ILE A 5 -52.55 -6.94 46.70
N TYR A 6 -51.92 -5.89 47.22
CA TYR A 6 -50.56 -5.49 46.85
C TYR A 6 -49.57 -6.33 47.66
N ILE A 7 -48.83 -7.22 47.00
CA ILE A 7 -47.67 -7.88 47.59
C ILE A 7 -46.46 -6.97 47.35
N SER A 8 -45.96 -6.36 48.44
CA SER A 8 -44.75 -5.54 48.45
C SER A 8 -43.52 -6.45 48.36
N CYS A 9 -42.83 -6.46 47.22
CA CYS A 9 -41.51 -7.07 47.08
C CYS A 9 -40.47 -6.13 47.71
N ILE A 10 -40.01 -6.47 48.91
CA ILE A 10 -38.85 -5.84 49.55
C ILE A 10 -37.60 -6.31 48.80
N PHE A 11 -37.04 -5.46 47.94
CA PHE A 11 -35.69 -5.65 47.40
C PHE A 11 -34.68 -5.40 48.53
N ILE A 12 -34.08 -6.47 49.03
CA ILE A 12 -32.87 -6.38 49.87
C ILE A 12 -31.74 -5.97 48.93
N LEU A 13 -31.34 -4.69 48.99
CA LEU A 13 -30.07 -4.24 48.42
C LEU A 13 -28.94 -4.89 49.23
N GLY A 14 -28.54 -6.09 48.82
CA GLY A 14 -27.27 -6.66 49.23
C GLY A 14 -26.16 -5.75 48.73
N ASN A 15 -25.37 -5.20 49.65
CA ASN A 15 -24.09 -4.61 49.31
C ASN A 15 -23.27 -5.70 48.61
N TYR A 16 -23.09 -5.58 47.29
CA TYR A 16 -22.06 -6.33 46.59
C TYR A 16 -20.71 -5.82 47.11
N VAL A 17 -20.13 -6.56 48.06
CA VAL A 17 -18.69 -6.50 48.27
C VAL A 17 -18.08 -7.09 47.01
N TYR A 18 -17.51 -6.25 46.15
CA TYR A 18 -16.64 -6.71 45.09
C TYR A 18 -15.49 -7.46 45.78
N THR A 19 -15.47 -8.78 45.67
CA THR A 19 -14.30 -9.57 46.03
C THR A 19 -13.30 -9.40 44.89
N TRP A 20 -12.25 -8.60 45.12
CA TRP A 20 -11.16 -8.39 44.16
C TRP A 20 -10.26 -9.63 44.14
N SER A 21 -10.74 -10.74 43.57
CA SER A 21 -9.90 -11.95 43.46
C SER A 21 -9.47 -12.16 42.02
N GLN A 22 -8.25 -11.69 41.74
CA GLN A 22 -7.31 -12.04 40.65
C GLN A 22 -6.77 -10.80 39.94
N CYS A 23 -5.44 -10.68 39.91
CA CYS A 23 -4.74 -9.68 39.13
C CYS A 23 -5.05 -9.86 37.65
N THR A 24 -5.17 -8.75 36.91
CA THR A 24 -5.24 -8.77 35.45
C THR A 24 -4.07 -7.96 34.90
N PRO A 25 -3.12 -8.59 34.21
CA PRO A 25 -2.90 -10.03 34.04
C PRO A 25 -2.51 -10.73 35.35
N PRO A 26 -2.73 -12.05 35.41
CA PRO A 26 -2.46 -12.84 36.61
C PRO A 26 -0.98 -12.83 36.96
N CYS A 27 -0.70 -12.84 38.27
CA CYS A 27 0.64 -13.13 38.76
C CYS A 27 0.98 -14.62 38.56
N ALA A 28 2.27 -14.92 38.43
CA ALA A 28 2.76 -16.28 38.52
C ALA A 28 3.19 -16.63 39.96
N ASP A 29 3.07 -17.92 40.31
CA ASP A 29 3.52 -18.43 41.60
C ASP A 29 5.04 -18.62 41.64
N LYS A 30 5.64 -18.93 40.50
CA LYS A 30 7.09 -19.10 40.36
C LYS A 30 7.67 -18.05 39.44
N ILE A 31 8.95 -17.73 39.66
CA ILE A 31 9.66 -16.71 38.89
C ILE A 31 9.84 -17.14 37.42
N GLU A 32 10.07 -18.42 37.17
CA GLU A 32 10.22 -18.98 35.82
C GLU A 32 8.92 -19.03 35.01
N ASP A 33 7.77 -19.04 35.70
CA ASP A 33 6.43 -19.08 35.10
C ASP A 33 5.86 -17.67 34.86
N ALA A 34 6.58 -16.62 35.26
CA ALA A 34 6.13 -15.24 35.13
C ALA A 34 5.99 -14.84 33.66
N ASN A 35 4.75 -14.51 33.25
CA ASN A 35 4.49 -13.97 31.92
C ASN A 35 5.25 -12.65 31.76
N VAL A 36 6.06 -12.56 30.71
CA VAL A 36 6.86 -11.37 30.42
C VAL A 36 6.00 -10.36 29.70
N LEU A 37 5.73 -9.24 30.37
CA LEU A 37 5.06 -8.07 29.82
C LEU A 37 6.00 -7.27 28.94
N CYS A 38 5.43 -6.58 27.96
CA CYS A 38 6.19 -5.96 26.88
C CYS A 38 6.65 -4.55 27.25
N SER A 39 5.95 -3.92 28.18
CA SER A 39 6.37 -2.68 28.82
C SER A 39 6.17 -2.75 30.33
N LEU A 40 7.10 -2.14 31.04
CA LEU A 40 6.96 -1.86 32.47
C LEU A 40 5.69 -1.04 32.78
N GLU A 41 5.26 -0.17 31.87
CA GLU A 41 4.04 0.63 32.04
C GLU A 41 2.78 -0.23 32.13
N GLU A 42 2.79 -1.46 31.59
CA GLU A 42 1.64 -2.36 31.69
C GLU A 42 1.32 -2.67 33.14
N LEU A 43 2.31 -2.79 34.03
CA LEU A 43 2.12 -3.07 35.47
C LEU A 43 1.57 -1.87 36.27
N ASN A 44 1.60 -0.67 35.69
CA ASN A 44 1.23 0.54 36.40
C ASN A 44 -0.30 0.64 36.60
N GLY A 45 -0.72 0.82 37.85
CA GLY A 45 -2.14 0.93 38.24
C GLY A 45 -2.79 -0.40 38.63
N TYR A 46 -2.06 -1.53 38.61
CA TYR A 46 -2.61 -2.83 38.99
C TYR A 46 -3.04 -2.83 40.43
N THR A 47 -4.28 -3.24 40.68
CA THR A 47 -4.85 -3.36 42.02
C THR A 47 -5.28 -4.80 42.26
N CYS A 48 -4.74 -5.40 43.32
CA CYS A 48 -4.82 -6.83 43.62
C CYS A 48 -4.82 -7.09 45.12
N SER A 49 -4.89 -8.36 45.52
CA SER A 49 -4.54 -8.82 46.85
C SER A 49 -3.47 -9.91 46.79
N ASN A 50 -2.71 -10.10 47.86
CA ASN A 50 -1.81 -11.26 47.94
C ASN A 50 -2.58 -12.59 47.79
N THR A 51 -1.89 -13.64 47.36
CA THR A 51 -2.51 -14.96 47.29
C THR A 51 -2.97 -15.41 48.69
N GLN A 52 -4.12 -16.08 48.73
CA GLN A 52 -4.75 -16.55 49.97
C GLN A 52 -4.15 -17.88 50.47
N TYR A 53 -3.24 -18.48 49.71
CA TYR A 53 -2.57 -19.74 50.02
C TYR A 53 -1.08 -19.51 50.19
N ALA A 54 -0.41 -20.43 50.88
CA ALA A 54 1.03 -20.40 51.04
C ALA A 54 1.71 -20.70 49.70
N ASN A 55 2.55 -19.77 49.26
CA ASN A 55 3.47 -19.91 48.15
C ASN A 55 4.91 -19.56 48.60
N PRO A 56 5.68 -20.55 49.10
CA PRO A 56 7.06 -20.36 49.54
C PRO A 56 8.08 -20.57 48.41
N PHE A 57 7.66 -20.60 47.13
CA PHE A 57 8.53 -20.88 45.98
C PHE A 57 9.31 -19.66 45.45
N GLY A 58 9.31 -18.55 46.19
CA GLY A 58 10.15 -17.39 45.86
C GLY A 58 11.62 -17.60 46.20
N CYS A 59 12.46 -16.64 45.77
CA CYS A 59 13.89 -16.61 46.09
C CYS A 59 14.13 -16.66 47.61
N SER A 60 15.20 -17.36 48.03
CA SER A 60 15.56 -17.50 49.44
C SER A 60 17.03 -17.12 49.67
N PRO A 61 17.32 -16.00 50.35
CA PRO A 61 16.36 -14.99 50.84
C PRO A 61 15.79 -14.13 49.70
N LEU A 62 14.63 -13.48 49.92
CA LEU A 62 14.02 -12.58 48.94
C LEU A 62 14.83 -11.30 48.70
N CYS A 63 15.53 -10.84 49.75
CA CYS A 63 16.51 -9.75 49.73
C CYS A 63 17.84 -10.24 50.34
N PRO A 64 18.99 -9.63 50.00
CA PRO A 64 20.26 -9.90 50.67
C PRO A 64 20.21 -9.77 52.19
N GLN A 65 19.38 -8.86 52.70
CA GLN A 65 19.21 -8.59 54.13
C GLN A 65 18.20 -9.55 54.82
N GLY A 66 17.51 -10.41 54.06
CA GLY A 66 16.54 -11.36 54.58
C GLY A 66 15.22 -11.38 53.79
N GLY A 67 14.14 -11.84 54.43
CA GLY A 67 12.83 -11.99 53.80
C GLY A 67 12.52 -13.45 53.47
N THR A 68 11.36 -13.91 53.96
CA THR A 68 10.87 -15.28 53.77
C THR A 68 9.75 -15.26 52.76
N SER A 69 9.87 -16.06 51.70
CA SER A 69 8.77 -16.29 50.76
C SER A 69 7.62 -17.00 51.47
N THR A 70 6.43 -16.39 51.47
CA THR A 70 5.25 -16.96 52.15
C THR A 70 4.05 -17.04 51.23
N ASN A 71 3.72 -15.97 50.52
CA ASN A 71 2.66 -15.90 49.52
C ASN A 71 3.12 -15.00 48.36
N THR A 72 4.34 -15.29 47.87
CA THR A 72 5.02 -14.48 46.85
C THR A 72 4.29 -14.56 45.51
N GLN A 73 4.22 -13.44 44.80
CA GLN A 73 3.61 -13.30 43.49
C GLN A 73 4.63 -12.66 42.54
N TRP A 74 4.69 -13.14 41.29
CA TRP A 74 5.67 -12.70 40.30
C TRP A 74 5.02 -12.12 39.05
N TRP A 75 5.65 -11.09 38.51
CA TRP A 75 5.47 -10.59 37.15
C TRP A 75 6.83 -10.41 36.51
N ALA A 76 6.91 -10.51 35.19
CA ALA A 76 8.11 -10.18 34.44
C ALA A 76 7.81 -9.08 33.44
N PHE A 77 8.82 -8.28 33.08
CA PHE A 77 8.68 -7.25 32.03
C PHE A 77 10.01 -6.99 31.34
N THR A 78 9.95 -6.62 30.06
CA THR A 78 11.10 -6.08 29.32
C THR A 78 11.21 -4.57 29.56
N SER A 79 12.42 -4.08 29.84
CA SER A 79 12.65 -2.64 30.06
C SER A 79 13.22 -1.91 28.84
N PHE A 80 12.68 -0.72 28.57
CA PHE A 80 13.18 0.26 27.60
C PHE A 80 13.56 1.60 28.25
N ASN A 81 13.54 1.62 29.58
CA ASN A 81 13.79 2.78 30.42
C ASN A 81 15.12 2.56 31.14
N THR A 82 15.79 3.64 31.52
CA THR A 82 17.06 3.59 32.25
C THR A 82 16.86 3.66 33.76
N GLN A 83 15.69 4.11 34.21
CA GLN A 83 15.33 4.16 35.61
C GLN A 83 13.83 3.90 35.81
N ALA A 84 13.51 3.21 36.90
CA ALA A 84 12.13 3.06 37.37
C ALA A 84 12.04 3.14 38.89
N THR A 85 10.91 3.63 39.38
CA THR A 85 10.51 3.60 40.79
C THR A 85 9.18 2.88 40.90
N PHE A 86 9.17 1.80 41.65
CA PHE A 86 8.00 0.99 41.95
C PHE A 86 7.50 1.42 43.32
N THR A 87 6.20 1.67 43.41
CA THR A 87 5.53 2.05 44.63
C THR A 87 4.31 1.16 44.79
N VAL A 88 4.25 0.41 45.88
CA VAL A 88 3.10 -0.42 46.21
C VAL A 88 2.40 0.22 47.40
N THR A 89 1.19 0.73 47.16
CA THR A 89 0.30 1.22 48.20
C THR A 89 -0.58 0.06 48.64
N PHE A 90 -0.68 -0.23 49.94
CA PHE A 90 -1.40 -1.40 50.43
C PHE A 90 -2.26 -1.10 51.66
N SER A 91 -3.29 -1.92 51.87
CA SER A 91 -4.28 -1.78 52.95
C SER A 91 -4.92 -3.14 53.26
N ASN A 92 -5.85 -3.15 54.24
CA ASN A 92 -6.65 -4.34 54.60
C ASN A 92 -5.83 -5.62 54.88
N CYS A 93 -4.62 -5.47 55.42
CA CYS A 93 -3.76 -6.60 55.72
C CYS A 93 -4.36 -7.53 56.79
N SER A 94 -4.41 -8.83 56.51
CA SER A 94 -4.97 -9.84 57.41
C SER A 94 -4.20 -10.02 58.73
N VAL A 95 -2.94 -9.59 58.80
CA VAL A 95 -2.08 -9.66 59.98
C VAL A 95 -1.78 -8.24 60.49
N ASN A 96 -2.15 -7.95 61.73
CA ASN A 96 -1.96 -6.63 62.33
C ASN A 96 -0.49 -6.23 62.43
N GLY A 97 -0.16 -5.05 61.90
CA GLY A 97 1.22 -4.53 61.89
C GLY A 97 2.15 -5.19 60.86
N ALA A 98 1.63 -6.11 60.04
CA ALA A 98 2.35 -6.65 58.90
C ALA A 98 2.07 -5.83 57.63
N GLY A 99 3.08 -5.74 56.76
CA GLY A 99 2.97 -5.09 55.45
C GLY A 99 3.32 -6.04 54.30
N ILE A 100 3.84 -5.45 53.22
CA ILE A 100 4.29 -6.13 52.02
C ILE A 100 5.81 -5.96 51.87
N GLN A 101 6.46 -7.01 51.41
CA GLN A 101 7.81 -6.97 50.86
C GLN A 101 7.73 -6.98 49.33
N MET A 102 8.64 -6.28 48.67
CA MET A 102 8.73 -6.30 47.21
C MET A 102 10.17 -6.31 46.75
N GLY A 103 10.39 -6.64 45.49
CA GLY A 103 11.70 -6.49 44.89
C GLY A 103 11.71 -6.77 43.41
N LEU A 104 12.87 -6.57 42.83
CA LEU A 104 13.16 -6.66 41.41
C LEU A 104 14.41 -7.50 41.22
N TRP A 105 14.29 -8.57 40.44
CA TRP A 105 15.37 -9.45 40.03
C TRP A 105 15.67 -9.27 38.55
N GLY A 106 16.93 -9.41 38.18
CA GLY A 106 17.44 -9.32 36.81
C GLY A 106 17.57 -10.67 36.10
N ASP A 107 17.24 -11.77 36.77
CA ASP A 107 17.16 -13.12 36.22
C ASP A 107 16.06 -13.93 36.93
N ASN A 108 15.71 -15.09 36.36
CA ASN A 108 14.74 -16.01 36.94
C ASN A 108 15.38 -17.12 37.80
N GLN A 109 16.66 -17.00 38.15
CA GLN A 109 17.42 -18.01 38.91
C GLN A 109 17.82 -17.50 40.30
N CYS A 110 17.31 -16.33 40.70
CA CYS A 110 17.64 -15.69 41.97
C CYS A 110 19.14 -15.38 42.14
N ASN A 111 19.85 -15.00 41.08
CA ASN A 111 21.29 -14.67 41.16
C ASN A 111 21.59 -13.16 41.06
N ASP A 112 20.73 -12.39 40.40
CA ASP A 112 20.92 -10.96 40.18
C ASP A 112 19.79 -10.14 40.80
N ILE A 113 19.97 -9.66 42.04
CA ILE A 113 19.01 -8.77 42.67
C ILE A 113 19.30 -7.32 42.33
N ILE A 114 18.27 -6.60 41.87
CA ILE A 114 18.40 -5.23 41.38
C ILE A 114 18.03 -4.21 42.46
N ALA A 115 16.87 -4.42 43.10
CA ALA A 115 16.39 -3.57 44.18
C ALA A 115 15.34 -4.34 44.98
N CYS A 116 15.25 -4.13 46.28
CA CYS A 116 14.19 -4.73 47.08
C CYS A 116 13.91 -3.94 48.35
N ASN A 117 12.76 -4.23 48.96
CA ASN A 117 12.32 -3.68 50.23
C ASN A 117 11.77 -4.81 51.10
N GLU A 118 12.50 -5.14 52.15
CA GLU A 118 12.19 -6.19 53.11
C GLU A 118 11.37 -5.71 54.31
N ASN A 119 11.07 -4.41 54.40
CA ASN A 119 10.49 -3.81 55.61
C ASN A 119 9.04 -4.24 55.83
N CYS A 120 8.83 -5.08 56.84
CA CYS A 120 7.50 -5.56 57.22
C CYS A 120 6.70 -4.64 58.12
N SER A 121 7.27 -3.53 58.58
CA SER A 121 6.66 -2.60 59.53
C SER A 121 6.16 -1.30 58.88
N SER A 122 6.24 -1.19 57.54
CA SER A 122 5.73 -0.04 56.80
C SER A 122 4.21 0.07 56.94
N GLN A 123 3.67 1.29 57.01
CA GLN A 123 2.23 1.54 57.00
C GLN A 123 1.81 2.13 55.66
N GLY A 124 0.94 1.41 54.94
CA GLY A 124 0.20 1.94 53.80
C GLY A 124 0.96 2.01 52.47
N GLN A 125 2.29 2.10 52.47
CA GLN A 125 3.07 2.20 51.23
C GLN A 125 4.53 1.77 51.41
N VAL A 126 5.08 1.15 50.37
CA VAL A 126 6.51 0.83 50.21
C VAL A 126 6.96 1.17 48.79
N SER A 127 8.23 1.54 48.63
CA SER A 127 8.82 1.84 47.33
C SER A 127 10.22 1.27 47.18
N ILE A 128 10.59 0.98 45.94
CA ILE A 128 11.95 0.66 45.50
C ILE A 128 12.27 1.46 44.23
N SER A 129 13.52 1.90 44.08
CA SER A 129 14.01 2.51 42.85
C SER A 129 15.16 1.69 42.28
N ALA A 130 15.18 1.52 40.97
CA ALA A 130 16.15 0.69 40.26
C ALA A 130 16.70 1.42 39.02
N MET A 131 17.98 1.22 38.75
CA MET A 131 18.58 1.51 37.45
C MET A 131 18.36 0.30 36.55
N LEU A 132 17.79 0.53 35.37
CA LEU A 132 17.42 -0.52 34.43
C LEU A 132 18.29 -0.46 33.17
N GLN A 133 18.48 -1.61 32.56
CA GLN A 133 19.13 -1.77 31.26
C GLN A 133 18.07 -1.96 30.19
N LYS A 134 18.31 -1.38 29.02
CA LYS A 134 17.44 -1.56 27.85
C LYS A 134 17.48 -3.02 27.39
N CYS A 135 16.39 -3.48 26.79
CA CYS A 135 16.27 -4.81 26.17
C CYS A 135 16.54 -5.95 27.18
N ARG A 136 16.27 -5.71 28.47
CA ARG A 136 16.50 -6.68 29.54
C ARG A 136 15.20 -7.01 30.25
N VAL A 137 14.99 -8.30 30.48
CA VAL A 137 13.87 -8.83 31.26
C VAL A 137 14.18 -8.71 32.75
N TYR A 138 13.21 -8.21 33.50
CA TYR A 138 13.23 -8.13 34.95
C TYR A 138 12.01 -8.82 35.55
N TYR A 139 12.16 -9.29 36.78
CA TYR A 139 11.16 -10.05 37.52
C TYR A 139 10.79 -9.30 38.80
N PHE A 140 9.59 -8.74 38.84
CA PHE A 140 9.06 -8.00 39.99
C PHE A 140 8.25 -8.94 40.87
N TYR A 141 8.51 -8.93 42.18
CA TYR A 141 7.74 -9.69 43.14
C TYR A 141 7.07 -8.83 44.21
N ILE A 142 5.95 -9.33 44.70
CA ILE A 142 5.25 -8.87 45.90
C ILE A 142 5.05 -10.06 46.83
N ASN A 143 5.37 -9.92 48.11
CA ASN A 143 5.25 -10.95 49.13
C ASN A 143 4.60 -10.35 50.38
N GLY A 144 3.61 -11.02 50.96
CA GLY A 144 3.02 -10.63 52.24
C GLY A 144 3.94 -10.98 53.40
N CYS A 145 4.15 -10.05 54.33
CA CYS A 145 4.95 -10.33 55.51
C CYS A 145 4.26 -11.35 56.42
N ASN A 146 4.98 -12.38 56.84
CA ASN A 146 4.44 -13.47 57.67
C ASN A 146 3.16 -14.11 57.09
N GLY A 147 3.00 -14.12 55.76
CA GLY A 147 1.80 -14.61 55.09
C GLY A 147 0.60 -13.65 55.14
N ALA A 148 0.82 -12.36 55.44
CA ALA A 148 -0.23 -11.36 55.39
C ALA A 148 -0.88 -11.29 54.01
N ILE A 149 -2.21 -11.15 54.00
CA ILE A 149 -2.99 -10.93 52.79
C ILE A 149 -3.41 -9.47 52.80
N CYS A 150 -2.78 -8.65 51.97
CA CYS A 150 -3.07 -7.23 51.84
C CYS A 150 -3.67 -6.94 50.46
N ASP A 151 -4.57 -5.97 50.40
CA ASP A 151 -5.00 -5.34 49.15
C ASP A 151 -3.94 -4.30 48.77
N TYR A 152 -3.49 -4.28 47.53
CA TYR A 152 -2.45 -3.36 47.08
C TYR A 152 -2.66 -2.83 45.67
N THR A 153 -2.08 -1.66 45.41
CA THR A 153 -1.99 -1.03 44.10
C THR A 153 -0.53 -0.75 43.75
N ILE A 154 -0.10 -1.20 42.58
CA ILE A 154 1.23 -0.93 42.02
C ILE A 154 1.17 0.40 41.26
N SER A 155 2.10 1.30 41.56
CA SER A 155 2.32 2.54 40.83
C SER A 155 3.78 2.64 40.42
N ILE A 156 4.02 2.93 39.15
CA ILE A 156 5.36 2.93 38.56
C ILE A 156 5.62 4.28 37.91
N MET A 157 6.76 4.86 38.24
CA MET A 157 7.30 6.04 37.57
C MET A 157 8.60 5.65 36.87
N THR A 158 8.70 5.96 35.58
CA THR A 158 9.88 5.61 34.77
C THR A 158 10.56 6.86 34.21
N SER A 159 11.84 6.74 33.86
CA SER A 159 12.47 7.67 32.92
C SER A 159 11.72 7.64 31.57
N PRO A 160 11.87 8.66 30.70
CA PRO A 160 11.34 8.59 29.34
C PRO A 160 11.80 7.30 28.66
N ARG A 161 10.90 6.70 27.86
CA ARG A 161 11.24 5.56 27.03
C ARG A 161 12.32 6.01 26.03
N GLU A 162 13.47 5.34 26.03
CA GLU A 162 14.59 5.71 25.15
C GLU A 162 14.56 4.96 23.80
N CYS A 163 13.46 4.25 23.52
CA CYS A 163 13.22 3.52 22.29
C CYS A 163 11.87 3.97 21.72
N ASN A 164 11.87 4.70 20.60
CA ASN A 164 10.65 5.01 19.85
C ASN A 164 10.71 4.34 18.48
N PRO A 165 10.23 3.11 18.34
CA PRO A 165 10.31 2.28 17.15
C PRO A 165 9.25 2.67 16.11
N ASN A 166 9.26 3.94 15.70
CA ASN A 166 8.56 4.35 14.51
C ASN A 166 9.42 3.97 13.31
N PHE A 167 8.99 2.95 12.57
CA PHE A 167 9.54 2.70 11.25
C PHE A 167 9.39 3.95 10.38
N LYS A 168 10.44 4.25 9.60
CA LYS A 168 10.21 4.99 8.36
C LYS A 168 9.50 4.08 7.37
N ARG A 169 9.15 4.61 6.20
CA ARG A 169 8.55 3.80 5.14
C ARG A 169 9.64 2.96 4.47
N ILE A 170 9.25 1.84 3.85
CA ILE A 170 10.19 1.03 3.05
C ILE A 170 10.84 1.95 2.01
N ASN A 171 12.16 1.90 1.91
CA ASN A 171 13.00 2.76 1.06
C ASN A 171 12.83 4.28 1.31
N ASP A 172 12.38 4.68 2.50
CA ASP A 172 12.01 6.06 2.84
C ASP A 172 10.97 6.67 1.85
N ASP A 173 10.17 5.82 1.22
CA ASP A 173 9.25 6.22 0.16
C ASP A 173 8.13 7.17 0.62
N LEU A 174 7.71 8.09 -0.24
CA LEU A 174 6.82 9.20 0.13
C LEU A 174 5.33 8.89 0.02
N ASP A 175 4.92 7.79 -0.61
CA ASP A 175 3.51 7.50 -0.87
C ASP A 175 3.13 6.01 -0.81
N ARG A 176 4.07 5.14 -0.43
CA ARG A 176 3.97 3.67 -0.39
C ARG A 176 3.87 3.03 -1.78
N ASN A 177 4.33 3.71 -2.84
CA ASN A 177 4.32 3.19 -4.21
C ASN A 177 5.75 3.17 -4.77
N ILE A 178 6.34 1.99 -4.80
CA ILE A 178 7.72 1.81 -5.25
C ILE A 178 7.71 1.23 -6.67
N PRO A 179 8.09 2.01 -7.70
CA PRO A 179 8.17 1.48 -9.05
C PRO A 179 9.42 0.63 -9.23
N VAL A 180 9.27 -0.51 -9.90
CA VAL A 180 10.34 -1.47 -10.20
C VAL A 180 10.18 -1.97 -11.63
N CYS A 181 11.27 -2.37 -12.27
CA CYS A 181 11.25 -2.85 -13.65
C CYS A 181 11.24 -4.38 -13.71
N ALA A 182 10.38 -4.93 -14.57
CA ALA A 182 10.33 -6.36 -14.83
C ALA A 182 11.68 -6.85 -15.38
N GLY A 183 12.16 -7.97 -14.86
CA GLY A 183 13.47 -8.55 -15.18
C GLY A 183 14.61 -8.08 -14.27
N VAL A 184 14.37 -7.16 -13.32
CA VAL A 184 15.41 -6.75 -12.37
C VAL A 184 15.76 -7.89 -11.42
N THR A 185 17.06 -8.00 -11.11
CA THR A 185 17.60 -8.94 -10.11
C THR A 185 18.27 -8.18 -8.98
N ASN A 186 18.22 -8.72 -7.77
CA ASN A 186 18.80 -8.14 -6.55
C ASN A 186 18.29 -6.71 -6.28
N GLN A 187 16.99 -6.46 -6.50
CA GLN A 187 16.38 -5.18 -6.13
C GLN A 187 16.40 -5.06 -4.61
N GLU A 188 17.11 -4.04 -4.12
CA GLU A 188 17.24 -3.78 -2.69
C GLU A 188 16.00 -3.07 -2.13
N PHE A 189 15.54 -3.57 -0.99
CA PHE A 189 14.58 -2.90 -0.13
C PHE A 189 15.14 -2.83 1.28
N PHE A 190 14.93 -1.70 1.94
CA PHE A 190 15.35 -1.51 3.32
C PHE A 190 14.28 -0.81 4.13
N ILE A 191 14.35 -1.00 5.45
CA ILE A 191 13.60 -0.23 6.42
C ILE A 191 14.58 0.49 7.33
N ASN A 192 14.41 1.81 7.43
CA ASN A 192 15.08 2.61 8.42
C ASN A 192 14.28 2.56 9.72
N TYR A 193 14.95 2.20 10.79
CA TYR A 193 14.38 2.10 12.13
C TYR A 193 15.34 2.73 13.14
N PRO A 194 14.84 3.32 14.22
CA PRO A 194 15.70 3.80 15.29
C PRO A 194 16.31 2.59 16.00
N ASP A 195 17.64 2.50 15.92
CA ASP A 195 18.42 1.47 16.60
C ASP A 195 18.37 1.70 18.11
N CYS A 196 17.64 0.85 18.82
CA CYS A 196 17.53 0.89 20.26
C CYS A 196 18.72 0.20 20.97
N ASN A 197 19.78 -0.18 20.23
CA ASN A 197 20.84 -1.09 20.64
C ASN A 197 20.30 -2.43 21.18
N CYS A 198 19.09 -2.81 20.75
CA CYS A 198 18.48 -4.09 21.04
C CYS A 198 18.69 -5.02 19.85
N LYS A 199 18.91 -6.31 20.11
CA LYS A 199 18.88 -7.31 19.04
C LYS A 199 17.48 -7.29 18.41
N THR A 200 17.43 -7.01 17.12
CA THR A 200 16.18 -6.87 16.36
C THR A 200 16.18 -7.89 15.24
N VAL A 201 15.12 -8.69 15.15
CA VAL A 201 14.89 -9.66 14.07
C VAL A 201 13.82 -9.09 13.14
N PHE A 202 13.99 -9.30 11.84
CA PHE A 202 13.05 -8.83 10.83
C PHE A 202 12.36 -10.00 10.17
N GLU A 203 11.13 -9.80 9.71
CA GLU A 203 10.41 -10.71 8.82
C GLU A 203 9.86 -9.89 7.65
N TRP A 204 10.29 -10.25 6.44
CA TRP A 204 9.82 -9.68 5.19
C TRP A 204 8.82 -10.63 4.55
N THR A 205 7.70 -10.08 4.10
CA THR A 205 6.68 -10.82 3.35
C THR A 205 6.37 -10.17 2.01
N LEU A 206 6.22 -10.98 0.97
CA LEU A 206 5.76 -10.57 -0.35
C LEU A 206 4.42 -11.24 -0.64
N ASN A 207 3.37 -10.44 -0.80
CA ASN A 207 1.98 -10.89 -0.89
C ASN A 207 1.59 -11.82 0.29
N GLY A 208 2.11 -11.54 1.48
CA GLY A 208 1.88 -12.32 2.70
C GLY A 208 2.75 -13.58 2.86
N ASN A 209 3.57 -13.95 1.87
CA ASN A 209 4.50 -15.07 1.99
C ASN A 209 5.85 -14.59 2.50
N VAL A 210 6.43 -15.28 3.49
CA VAL A 210 7.76 -14.94 4.01
C VAL A 210 8.83 -15.11 2.92
N VAL A 211 9.59 -14.04 2.68
CA VAL A 211 10.66 -13.99 1.65
C VAL A 211 12.05 -13.72 2.24
N GLY A 212 12.13 -13.31 3.50
CA GLY A 212 13.42 -13.14 4.18
C GLY A 212 13.24 -12.82 5.66
N ASN A 213 14.28 -13.08 6.44
CA ASN A 213 14.32 -12.83 7.87
C ASN A 213 15.68 -12.24 8.31
N ASP A 214 15.75 -11.80 9.56
CA ASP A 214 16.98 -11.43 10.28
C ASP A 214 17.73 -10.16 9.84
N SER A 215 17.25 -9.44 8.82
CA SER A 215 17.88 -8.22 8.31
C SER A 215 16.86 -7.12 8.00
N ASN A 216 17.23 -5.87 8.29
CA ASN A 216 16.44 -4.68 7.90
C ASN A 216 16.59 -4.32 6.41
N VAL A 217 17.33 -5.14 5.65
CA VAL A 217 17.53 -5.06 4.21
C VAL A 217 17.21 -6.42 3.59
N ILE A 218 16.52 -6.42 2.45
CA ILE A 218 16.25 -7.61 1.65
C ILE A 218 16.53 -7.34 0.16
N LEU A 219 16.98 -8.36 -0.56
CA LEU A 219 17.15 -8.34 -2.01
C LEU A 219 16.10 -9.25 -2.64
N LEU A 220 15.33 -8.75 -3.60
CA LEU A 220 14.28 -9.51 -4.31
C LEU A 220 14.46 -9.42 -5.82
N ASP A 221 14.05 -10.47 -6.52
CA ASP A 221 14.00 -10.53 -7.98
C ASP A 221 12.55 -10.37 -8.45
N PHE A 222 12.33 -9.60 -9.52
CA PHE A 222 11.01 -9.41 -10.12
C PHE A 222 11.03 -9.74 -11.62
N PRO A 223 10.96 -11.04 -12.00
CA PRO A 223 11.03 -11.45 -13.40
C PRO A 223 9.81 -11.03 -14.22
N ASP A 224 8.64 -11.01 -13.59
CA ASP A 224 7.35 -10.78 -14.23
C ASP A 224 6.71 -9.47 -13.75
N GLU A 225 5.89 -8.88 -14.62
CA GLU A 225 5.07 -7.71 -14.27
C GLU A 225 4.00 -8.03 -13.25
N GLY A 226 3.65 -7.04 -12.44
CA GLY A 226 2.56 -7.14 -11.49
C GLY A 226 2.63 -6.08 -10.42
N ASP A 227 1.60 -6.08 -9.58
CA ASP A 227 1.59 -5.32 -8.33
C ASP A 227 1.80 -6.31 -7.18
N PHE A 228 2.78 -6.02 -6.33
CA PHE A 228 3.13 -6.87 -5.20
C PHE A 228 3.10 -6.05 -3.91
N GLN A 229 2.57 -6.62 -2.84
CA GLN A 229 2.62 -5.99 -1.52
C GLN A 229 3.84 -6.52 -0.77
N LEU A 230 4.81 -5.63 -0.52
CA LEU A 230 5.96 -5.92 0.33
C LEU A 230 5.69 -5.36 1.72
N CYS A 231 5.79 -6.21 2.74
CA CYS A 231 5.64 -5.81 4.14
C CYS A 231 6.85 -6.25 4.95
N VAL A 232 7.20 -5.45 5.96
CA VAL A 232 8.26 -5.77 6.92
C VAL A 232 7.76 -5.60 8.35
N THR A 233 8.07 -6.59 9.18
CA THR A 233 7.82 -6.61 10.61
C THR A 233 9.15 -6.73 11.34
N ALA A 234 9.35 -6.00 12.45
CA ALA A 234 10.50 -6.19 13.32
C ALA A 234 10.07 -6.71 14.69
N TYR A 235 10.96 -7.48 15.30
CA TYR A 235 10.81 -8.11 16.61
C TYR A 235 12.02 -7.73 17.45
N ILE A 236 11.82 -7.00 18.53
CA ILE A 236 12.90 -6.69 19.48
C ILE A 236 13.01 -7.83 20.50
N ASP A 237 14.25 -8.25 20.78
CA ASP A 237 14.65 -9.45 21.54
C ASP A 237 13.78 -9.79 22.77
N ASN A 238 13.22 -11.00 22.77
CA ASN A 238 13.12 -11.86 23.96
C ASN A 238 13.14 -13.34 23.51
N PRO A 239 14.31 -14.00 23.46
CA PRO A 239 14.42 -15.37 22.98
C PRO A 239 13.92 -16.41 24.01
N PHE A 240 13.46 -15.99 25.19
CA PHE A 240 13.10 -16.88 26.31
C PHE A 240 11.63 -16.84 26.74
N SER A 241 10.81 -15.90 26.27
CA SER A 241 9.45 -15.73 26.82
C SER A 241 8.34 -16.42 26.03
N GLY A 242 8.57 -16.87 24.80
CA GLY A 242 7.50 -17.36 23.93
C GLY A 242 6.40 -16.32 23.64
N SER A 243 6.59 -15.06 24.06
CA SER A 243 5.69 -13.93 23.86
C SER A 243 6.40 -12.86 23.03
N THR A 244 5.87 -12.64 21.84
CA THR A 244 6.37 -11.70 20.82
C THR A 244 6.06 -10.26 21.24
N CYS A 245 6.81 -9.74 22.21
CA CYS A 245 6.40 -8.56 22.95
C CYS A 245 6.59 -7.22 22.22
N ASP A 246 7.42 -7.18 21.18
CA ASP A 246 7.75 -5.94 20.49
C ASP A 246 7.71 -6.14 18.98
N GLN A 247 6.52 -6.46 18.50
CA GLN A 247 6.24 -6.46 17.08
C GLN A 247 6.02 -5.02 16.60
N TYR A 248 6.90 -4.54 15.71
CA TYR A 248 6.75 -3.28 15.01
C TYR A 248 6.38 -3.54 13.56
N GLY A 249 5.44 -2.74 13.06
CA GLY A 249 4.82 -2.95 11.74
C GLY A 249 3.57 -3.83 11.80
N PRO A 250 3.20 -4.50 10.69
CA PRO A 250 3.91 -4.49 9.43
C PRO A 250 3.89 -3.10 8.79
N GLU A 251 5.03 -2.61 8.32
CA GLU A 251 5.08 -1.50 7.38
C GLU A 251 5.03 -2.06 5.97
N CYS A 252 4.06 -1.60 5.17
CA CYS A 252 3.81 -2.14 3.84
C CYS A 252 3.88 -1.07 2.74
N SER A 253 4.43 -1.45 1.60
CA SER A 253 4.46 -0.68 0.35
C SER A 253 3.99 -1.55 -0.83
N THR A 254 3.39 -0.91 -1.83
CA THR A 254 3.05 -1.54 -3.10
C THR A 254 4.22 -1.40 -4.05
N ILE A 255 4.72 -2.53 -4.56
CA ILE A 255 5.75 -2.60 -5.58
C ILE A 255 5.06 -2.70 -6.93
N HIS A 256 5.23 -1.68 -7.77
CA HIS A 256 4.66 -1.63 -9.11
C HIS A 256 5.72 -2.10 -10.12
N VAL A 257 5.68 -3.37 -10.47
CA VAL A 257 6.60 -3.94 -11.46
C VAL A 257 6.03 -3.73 -12.86
N ARG A 258 6.74 -2.98 -13.71
CA ARG A 258 6.31 -2.62 -15.07
C ARG A 258 7.38 -2.98 -16.10
N ARG A 259 6.98 -3.17 -17.36
CA ARG A 259 7.94 -3.43 -18.45
C ARG A 259 8.88 -2.25 -18.66
N GLU A 260 10.09 -2.57 -19.09
CA GLU A 260 10.93 -1.61 -19.78
C GLU A 260 10.26 -1.08 -21.05
N THR A 261 10.53 0.18 -21.38
CA THR A 261 10.01 0.85 -22.59
C THR A 261 10.41 0.14 -23.88
N ASN A 262 11.56 -0.53 -23.90
CA ASN A 262 12.08 -1.27 -25.06
C ASN A 262 11.23 -2.48 -25.45
N ASN A 263 10.42 -3.02 -24.53
CA ASN A 263 9.59 -4.19 -24.76
C ASN A 263 8.13 -3.86 -25.15
N GLN A 264 7.76 -2.58 -25.26
CA GLN A 264 6.47 -2.18 -25.82
C GLN A 264 6.52 -2.23 -27.36
N THR A 265 5.36 -2.37 -28.03
CA THR A 265 5.26 -2.27 -29.50
C THR A 265 4.45 -1.05 -29.98
N PRO A 266 4.98 0.19 -29.86
CA PRO A 266 4.18 1.39 -30.08
C PRO A 266 3.77 1.56 -31.55
N LYS A 267 2.52 1.94 -31.76
CA LYS A 267 1.98 2.26 -33.09
C LYS A 267 1.50 3.70 -33.15
N LEU A 268 2.28 4.54 -33.82
CA LEU A 268 1.89 5.92 -34.13
C LEU A 268 0.96 5.96 -35.35
N ILE A 269 -0.26 6.44 -35.13
CA ILE A 269 -1.35 6.56 -36.08
C ILE A 269 -1.60 8.03 -36.35
N THR A 270 -1.66 8.43 -37.62
CA THR A 270 -2.00 9.80 -38.03
C THR A 270 -2.44 9.83 -39.49
N ASN A 271 -3.20 10.85 -39.87
CA ASN A 271 -3.48 11.12 -41.28
C ASN A 271 -2.23 11.67 -41.96
N GLN A 272 -1.74 10.95 -42.98
CA GLN A 272 -0.52 11.31 -43.71
C GLN A 272 -0.77 12.14 -44.98
N LEU A 273 -2.02 12.24 -45.42
CA LEU A 273 -2.42 12.91 -46.66
C LEU A 273 -3.41 14.02 -46.32
N LEU A 274 -2.92 15.26 -46.29
CA LEU A 274 -3.66 16.43 -45.84
C LEU A 274 -3.59 17.59 -46.85
N CYS A 275 -4.52 18.53 -46.70
CA CYS A 275 -4.36 19.86 -47.29
C CYS A 275 -3.65 20.81 -46.33
N ALA A 276 -3.04 21.86 -46.87
CA ALA A 276 -2.57 23.00 -46.08
C ALA A 276 -3.70 23.53 -45.16
N PHE A 277 -3.36 23.87 -43.91
CA PHE A 277 -4.29 24.38 -42.89
C PHE A 277 -5.38 23.41 -42.45
N ASP A 278 -5.32 22.13 -42.85
CA ASP A 278 -6.15 21.10 -42.23
C ASP A 278 -5.70 20.87 -40.78
N THR A 279 -6.66 20.43 -39.97
CA THR A 279 -6.38 19.85 -38.66
C THR A 279 -6.42 18.32 -38.78
N SER A 280 -5.41 17.65 -38.21
CA SER A 280 -5.45 16.20 -38.02
C SER A 280 -4.98 15.84 -36.63
N CYS A 281 -5.39 14.67 -36.14
CA CYS A 281 -4.93 14.16 -34.87
C CYS A 281 -4.00 12.96 -35.09
N ALA A 282 -2.99 12.87 -34.23
CA ALA A 282 -2.08 11.76 -34.12
C ALA A 282 -2.31 11.07 -32.77
N GLU A 283 -2.22 9.75 -32.76
CA GLU A 283 -2.39 8.92 -31.56
C GLU A 283 -1.30 7.86 -31.54
N ILE A 284 -0.73 7.61 -30.36
CA ILE A 284 0.16 6.49 -30.13
C ILE A 284 -0.57 5.42 -29.33
N ASN A 285 -0.69 4.24 -29.94
CA ASN A 285 -1.22 3.06 -29.26
C ASN A 285 -0.08 2.29 -28.62
N LEU A 286 -0.21 2.03 -27.31
CA LEU A 286 0.74 1.27 -26.49
C LEU A 286 0.05 0.03 -25.94
N ASP A 287 0.83 -1.04 -25.75
CA ASP A 287 0.32 -2.28 -25.15
C ASP A 287 -0.01 -2.10 -23.66
N ASP A 288 0.78 -1.28 -22.97
CA ASP A 288 0.55 -0.87 -21.58
C ASP A 288 0.62 0.66 -21.44
N PRO A 289 -0.52 1.36 -21.59
CA PRO A 289 -0.56 2.81 -21.46
C PRO A 289 -0.53 3.30 -20.00
N GLN A 290 -0.76 2.43 -19.00
CA GLN A 290 -0.86 2.85 -17.59
C GLN A 290 0.50 3.11 -16.95
N SER A 291 1.58 2.54 -17.51
CA SER A 291 2.95 2.77 -17.05
C SER A 291 3.56 4.10 -17.50
N VAL A 292 2.89 4.83 -18.39
CA VAL A 292 3.39 6.11 -18.93
C VAL A 292 3.09 7.26 -17.98
N LYS A 293 4.13 8.01 -17.61
CA LYS A 293 4.01 9.24 -16.80
C LYS A 293 3.69 10.45 -17.65
N PHE A 294 4.36 10.59 -18.80
CA PHE A 294 4.11 11.68 -19.73
C PHE A 294 4.61 11.34 -21.14
N PHE A 295 4.05 12.04 -22.11
CA PHE A 295 4.40 12.02 -23.53
C PHE A 295 5.14 13.30 -23.90
N ARG A 296 6.01 13.22 -24.91
CA ARG A 296 6.66 14.38 -25.53
C ARG A 296 6.34 14.38 -27.00
N TRP A 297 5.44 15.28 -27.40
CA TRP A 297 5.03 15.44 -28.79
C TRP A 297 5.86 16.52 -29.47
N HIS A 298 6.38 16.20 -30.65
CA HIS A 298 7.13 17.14 -31.48
C HIS A 298 6.56 17.16 -32.90
N THR A 299 6.35 18.36 -33.45
CA THR A 299 5.81 18.53 -34.81
C THR A 299 6.68 19.46 -35.64
N ILE A 300 6.89 19.08 -36.90
CA ILE A 300 7.52 19.92 -37.93
C ILE A 300 6.41 20.35 -38.89
N GLY A 301 6.21 21.66 -39.06
CA GLY A 301 5.20 22.21 -39.97
C GLY A 301 3.77 22.28 -39.39
N GLY A 302 3.59 22.03 -38.09
CA GLY A 302 2.29 22.13 -37.43
C GLY A 302 2.39 22.65 -36.01
N THR A 303 1.26 23.10 -35.48
CA THR A 303 1.11 23.54 -34.10
C THR A 303 0.16 22.59 -33.39
N ILE A 304 0.61 22.02 -32.27
CA ILE A 304 -0.24 21.21 -31.39
C ILE A 304 -1.28 22.14 -30.73
N ILE A 305 -2.55 21.77 -30.85
CA ILE A 305 -3.69 22.52 -30.28
C ILE A 305 -4.37 21.79 -29.11
N THR A 306 -3.95 20.55 -28.82
CA THR A 306 -4.42 19.79 -27.65
C THR A 306 -3.95 20.44 -26.35
N GLN A 307 -4.85 20.55 -25.37
CA GLN A 307 -4.50 21.00 -24.02
C GLN A 307 -3.77 19.87 -23.27
N ASN A 308 -2.73 20.24 -22.51
CA ASN A 308 -1.90 19.30 -21.74
C ASN A 308 -1.40 18.09 -22.55
N PRO A 309 -0.76 18.30 -23.72
CA PRO A 309 -0.37 17.21 -24.61
C PRO A 309 0.58 16.20 -23.96
N GLU A 310 1.31 16.59 -22.92
CA GLU A 310 2.20 15.71 -22.17
C GLU A 310 1.47 14.63 -21.36
N LEU A 311 0.17 14.80 -21.09
CA LEU A 311 -0.64 13.82 -20.37
C LEU A 311 -1.56 13.01 -21.31
N MET A 312 -1.46 13.24 -22.62
CA MET A 312 -2.35 12.63 -23.61
C MET A 312 -1.59 11.75 -24.58
N ASN A 313 -2.11 10.53 -24.80
CA ASN A 313 -1.64 9.61 -25.83
C ASN A 313 -2.06 10.03 -27.25
N SER A 314 -2.79 11.14 -27.38
CA SER A 314 -3.19 11.72 -28.66
C SER A 314 -3.09 13.25 -28.64
N VAL A 315 -2.72 13.81 -29.79
CA VAL A 315 -2.69 15.25 -30.02
C VAL A 315 -3.32 15.61 -31.35
N CYS A 316 -4.03 16.74 -31.37
CA CYS A 316 -4.51 17.35 -32.59
C CYS A 316 -3.58 18.50 -32.99
N ILE A 317 -3.31 18.59 -34.28
CA ILE A 317 -2.29 19.44 -34.88
C ILE A 317 -2.96 20.27 -35.96
N LEU A 318 -2.81 21.59 -35.88
CA LEU A 318 -3.12 22.51 -36.95
C LEU A 318 -1.88 22.64 -37.85
N TRP A 319 -1.97 22.21 -39.10
CA TRP A 319 -0.84 22.22 -40.02
C TRP A 319 -0.70 23.57 -40.72
N ASN A 320 0.44 24.23 -40.55
CA ASN A 320 0.68 25.59 -41.04
C ASN A 320 1.52 25.64 -42.32
N GLN A 321 1.74 24.50 -42.98
CA GLN A 321 2.57 24.37 -44.18
C GLN A 321 1.80 24.62 -45.48
N GLN A 322 2.53 25.05 -46.51
CA GLN A 322 2.01 25.18 -47.86
C GLN A 322 1.99 23.83 -48.58
N ASN A 323 1.23 23.72 -49.67
CA ASN A 323 1.21 22.48 -50.48
C ASN A 323 2.60 22.22 -51.10
N GLY A 324 3.11 21.00 -50.98
CA GLY A 324 4.44 20.60 -51.47
C GLY A 324 5.57 20.62 -50.43
N GLU A 325 5.31 21.10 -49.22
CA GLU A 325 6.19 20.91 -48.05
C GLU A 325 5.91 19.57 -47.37
N ASN A 326 6.83 19.09 -46.53
CA ASN A 326 6.65 17.87 -45.73
C ASN A 326 6.50 18.24 -44.26
N GLY A 327 5.44 17.74 -43.64
CA GLY A 327 5.23 17.78 -42.20
C GLY A 327 5.75 16.51 -41.54
N LYS A 328 5.96 16.57 -40.22
CA LYS A 328 6.31 15.41 -39.41
C LYS A 328 5.65 15.52 -38.04
N VAL A 329 5.15 14.41 -37.53
CA VAL A 329 4.75 14.26 -36.13
C VAL A 329 5.60 13.17 -35.50
N CYS A 330 6.16 13.46 -34.34
CA CYS A 330 6.97 12.55 -33.54
C CYS A 330 6.47 12.52 -32.11
N VAL A 331 6.69 11.39 -31.44
CA VAL A 331 6.41 11.22 -30.02
C VAL A 331 7.42 10.28 -29.37
N ASP A 332 7.87 10.63 -28.17
CA ASP A 332 8.45 9.72 -27.20
C ASP A 332 7.68 9.79 -25.88
N TYR A 333 7.87 8.83 -24.99
CA TYR A 333 7.18 8.77 -23.71
C TYR A 333 8.13 8.34 -22.58
N GLN A 334 7.80 8.72 -21.36
CA GLN A 334 8.55 8.37 -20.16
C GLN A 334 7.73 7.44 -19.27
N THR A 335 8.38 6.41 -18.76
CA THR A 335 7.87 5.52 -17.71
C THR A 335 8.80 5.58 -16.49
N ASP A 336 8.42 4.92 -15.40
CA ASP A 336 9.34 4.70 -14.27
C ASP A 336 10.55 3.84 -14.66
N CYS A 337 10.41 3.03 -15.72
CA CYS A 337 11.45 2.13 -16.25
C CYS A 337 12.24 2.72 -17.41
N GLY A 338 12.25 4.05 -17.55
CA GLY A 338 13.05 4.77 -18.53
C GLY A 338 12.23 5.45 -19.63
N GLN A 339 12.95 6.00 -20.60
CA GLN A 339 12.40 6.73 -21.72
C GLN A 339 12.28 5.82 -22.95
N SER A 340 11.25 6.01 -23.77
CA SER A 340 11.14 5.34 -25.05
C SER A 340 12.05 5.96 -26.11
N GLN A 341 12.33 5.21 -27.17
CA GLN A 341 12.77 5.80 -28.43
C GLN A 341 11.70 6.74 -29.02
N THR A 342 12.10 7.63 -29.92
CA THR A 342 11.17 8.54 -30.63
C THR A 342 10.54 7.86 -31.85
N PHE A 343 9.22 7.90 -31.95
CA PHE A 343 8.44 7.38 -33.07
C PHE A 343 7.96 8.52 -33.94
N CYS A 344 8.20 8.45 -35.24
CA CYS A 344 7.83 9.53 -36.18
C CYS A 344 6.99 9.03 -37.36
N LYS A 345 6.10 9.90 -37.84
CA LYS A 345 5.36 9.75 -39.09
C LYS A 345 5.47 11.03 -39.91
N ASP A 346 5.78 10.85 -41.19
CA ASP A 346 5.76 11.93 -42.17
C ASP A 346 4.31 12.20 -42.64
N VAL A 347 4.04 13.47 -42.91
CA VAL A 347 2.76 14.00 -43.37
C VAL A 347 3.01 14.80 -44.65
N MET A 348 2.27 14.49 -45.71
CA MET A 348 2.41 15.12 -47.02
C MET A 348 1.23 16.07 -47.28
N PHE A 349 1.53 17.24 -47.84
CA PHE A 349 0.54 18.27 -48.16
C PHE A 349 0.26 18.36 -49.67
N GLY A 350 -1.01 18.47 -50.02
CA GLY A 350 -1.48 18.67 -51.40
C GLY A 350 -2.50 17.62 -51.87
N LEU A 351 -2.64 16.52 -51.14
CA LEU A 351 -3.70 15.53 -51.31
C LEU A 351 -4.38 15.31 -49.95
N GLY A 352 -5.62 15.76 -49.79
CA GLY A 352 -6.40 15.52 -48.58
C GLY A 352 -7.39 14.37 -48.76
N VAL A 353 -7.30 13.33 -47.93
CA VAL A 353 -8.29 12.23 -47.94
C VAL A 353 -9.37 12.50 -46.89
N LYS A 354 -10.63 12.60 -47.31
CA LYS A 354 -11.78 12.97 -46.45
C LYS A 354 -13.01 12.10 -46.74
N GLU A 355 -13.91 11.95 -45.79
CA GLU A 355 -15.15 11.17 -45.95
C GLU A 355 -16.24 11.92 -46.76
N ILE A 356 -15.96 12.20 -48.04
CA ILE A 356 -16.85 12.98 -48.90
C ILE A 356 -17.55 12.18 -50.00
N ALA A 357 -17.17 10.92 -50.23
CA ALA A 357 -17.69 10.08 -51.32
C ALA A 357 -18.97 9.28 -50.95
N GLY A 358 -19.56 9.53 -49.78
CA GLY A 358 -20.70 8.77 -49.28
C GLY A 358 -20.28 7.58 -48.42
N GLN A 359 -21.24 6.74 -48.05
CA GLN A 359 -21.00 5.58 -47.18
C GLN A 359 -20.68 4.33 -48.00
N ASN A 360 -19.94 3.40 -47.40
CA ASN A 360 -19.71 2.09 -47.98
C ASN A 360 -21.01 1.28 -47.97
N GLU A 361 -21.33 0.60 -49.06
CA GLU A 361 -22.62 -0.09 -49.21
C GLU A 361 -22.47 -1.47 -49.88
N THR A 362 -23.41 -2.36 -49.56
CA THR A 362 -23.62 -3.62 -50.30
C THR A 362 -24.89 -3.50 -51.13
N ILE A 363 -24.75 -3.69 -52.44
CA ILE A 363 -25.80 -3.48 -53.43
C ILE A 363 -26.24 -4.82 -54.00
N ARG A 364 -27.55 -5.09 -53.98
CA ARG A 364 -28.15 -6.22 -54.71
C ARG A 364 -28.41 -5.80 -56.15
N GLY A 365 -27.84 -6.55 -57.10
CA GLY A 365 -27.84 -6.20 -58.51
C GLY A 365 -26.55 -5.52 -58.95
N LEU A 366 -26.58 -4.85 -60.10
CA LEU A 366 -25.41 -4.27 -60.76
C LEU A 366 -25.48 -2.75 -60.93
N SER A 367 -26.41 -2.07 -60.23
CA SER A 367 -26.58 -0.62 -60.33
C SER A 367 -27.07 0.00 -59.02
N THR A 368 -26.62 1.21 -58.72
CA THR A 368 -27.09 2.03 -57.58
C THR A 368 -26.94 3.53 -57.88
N MET A 369 -27.32 4.39 -56.94
CA MET A 369 -27.04 5.83 -56.93
C MET A 369 -25.87 6.11 -55.99
N LEU A 370 -24.93 6.94 -56.43
CA LEU A 370 -23.87 7.46 -55.57
C LEU A 370 -24.39 8.64 -54.74
N ALA A 371 -23.68 8.99 -53.67
CA ALA A 371 -24.09 10.06 -52.77
C ALA A 371 -22.88 10.81 -52.17
N ALA A 372 -22.09 11.49 -53.02
CA ALA A 372 -21.03 12.36 -52.51
C ALA A 372 -21.63 13.54 -51.72
N ARG A 373 -20.89 14.05 -50.71
CA ARG A 373 -21.32 15.16 -49.83
C ARG A 373 -21.10 16.54 -50.47
N ILE A 374 -20.06 16.69 -51.27
CA ILE A 374 -19.68 17.96 -51.90
C ILE A 374 -20.35 18.06 -53.29
N PRO A 375 -21.00 19.18 -53.65
CA PRO A 375 -21.73 19.31 -54.91
C PRO A 375 -20.87 19.22 -56.17
N THR A 376 -19.65 19.72 -56.09
CA THR A 376 -18.69 19.76 -57.20
C THR A 376 -17.64 18.67 -57.02
N GLY A 377 -17.27 18.05 -58.14
CA GLY A 377 -16.26 17.01 -58.17
C GLY A 377 -16.44 16.07 -59.34
N GLN A 378 -15.62 15.03 -59.35
CA GLN A 378 -15.61 14.01 -60.37
C GLN A 378 -15.47 12.63 -59.73
N TRP A 379 -16.28 11.69 -60.19
CA TRP A 379 -16.16 10.28 -59.85
C TRP A 379 -15.01 9.63 -60.62
N GLN A 380 -14.34 8.68 -60.01
CA GLN A 380 -13.37 7.83 -60.71
C GLN A 380 -13.44 6.42 -60.12
N LYS A 381 -13.28 5.41 -60.97
CA LYS A 381 -13.05 4.04 -60.51
C LYS A 381 -11.57 3.90 -60.16
N LEU A 382 -11.28 3.50 -58.92
CA LEU A 382 -9.91 3.15 -58.49
C LEU A 382 -9.65 1.65 -58.66
N SER A 383 -10.59 0.79 -58.27
CA SER A 383 -10.44 -0.67 -58.36
C SER A 383 -11.76 -1.41 -58.58
N GLY A 384 -11.69 -2.68 -59.00
CA GLY A 384 -12.84 -3.59 -59.11
C GLY A 384 -12.84 -4.46 -60.39
N PRO A 385 -13.55 -5.60 -60.39
CA PRO A 385 -13.39 -6.68 -61.37
C PRO A 385 -13.97 -6.44 -62.77
N GLY A 386 -14.83 -5.42 -62.93
CA GLY A 386 -15.52 -5.12 -64.20
C GLY A 386 -15.43 -3.64 -64.59
N LYS A 387 -15.93 -3.30 -65.78
CA LYS A 387 -16.17 -1.92 -66.20
C LYS A 387 -17.25 -1.26 -65.33
N VAL A 388 -17.06 0.02 -65.05
CA VAL A 388 -17.99 0.91 -64.32
C VAL A 388 -18.47 1.98 -65.30
N ASN A 389 -19.79 2.16 -65.40
CA ASN A 389 -20.42 3.22 -66.19
C ASN A 389 -21.15 4.19 -65.25
N PHE A 390 -20.81 5.47 -65.37
CA PHE A 390 -21.49 6.56 -64.66
C PHE A 390 -22.47 7.25 -65.62
N SER A 391 -23.68 7.57 -65.17
CA SER A 391 -24.62 8.36 -65.97
C SER A 391 -24.09 9.77 -66.23
N ASN A 392 -23.45 10.36 -65.22
CA ASN A 392 -22.65 11.57 -65.35
C ASN A 392 -21.55 11.56 -64.29
N ILE A 393 -20.29 11.55 -64.72
CA ILE A 393 -19.15 11.43 -63.83
C ILE A 393 -18.94 12.67 -62.94
N ASN A 394 -19.48 13.82 -63.32
CA ASN A 394 -19.30 15.12 -62.63
C ASN A 394 -20.46 15.48 -61.69
N VAL A 395 -21.37 14.54 -61.41
CA VAL A 395 -22.56 14.77 -60.57
C VAL A 395 -22.45 13.96 -59.27
N ARG A 396 -22.65 14.64 -58.12
CA ARG A 396 -22.52 14.03 -56.78
C ARG A 396 -23.40 12.79 -56.58
N ASN A 397 -24.60 12.79 -57.19
CA ASN A 397 -25.60 11.74 -57.13
C ASN A 397 -25.75 11.03 -58.48
N SER A 398 -24.65 10.58 -59.05
CA SER A 398 -24.62 9.86 -60.33
C SER A 398 -25.18 8.45 -60.18
N LYS A 399 -25.96 8.00 -61.18
CA LYS A 399 -26.31 6.58 -61.30
C LYS A 399 -25.08 5.82 -61.79
N ILE A 400 -24.73 4.74 -61.11
CA ILE A 400 -23.61 3.87 -61.47
C ILE A 400 -24.14 2.50 -61.89
N SER A 401 -23.51 1.88 -62.89
CA SER A 401 -23.70 0.48 -63.25
C SER A 401 -22.38 -0.24 -63.46
N VAL A 402 -22.30 -1.51 -63.07
CA VAL A 402 -21.10 -2.34 -63.18
C VAL A 402 -21.35 -3.58 -64.03
N SER A 403 -20.34 -4.05 -64.75
CA SER A 403 -20.47 -5.23 -65.64
C SER A 403 -20.29 -6.58 -64.95
N LYS A 404 -19.78 -6.60 -63.71
CA LYS A 404 -19.53 -7.82 -62.93
C LYS A 404 -19.83 -7.57 -61.45
N TYR A 405 -20.23 -8.63 -60.74
CA TYR A 405 -20.34 -8.60 -59.29
C TYR A 405 -18.95 -8.58 -58.64
N GLY A 406 -18.86 -8.01 -57.44
CA GLY A 406 -17.63 -7.89 -56.67
C GLY A 406 -17.51 -6.56 -55.93
N ILE A 407 -16.33 -6.32 -55.36
CA ILE A 407 -16.01 -5.11 -54.60
C ILE A 407 -15.37 -4.08 -55.52
N TYR A 408 -15.86 -2.85 -55.45
CA TYR A 408 -15.37 -1.70 -56.21
C TYR A 408 -15.02 -0.58 -55.25
N VAL A 409 -13.85 0.03 -55.45
CA VAL A 409 -13.46 1.26 -54.77
C VAL A 409 -13.55 2.40 -55.77
N LEU A 410 -14.34 3.42 -55.41
CA LEU A 410 -14.54 4.62 -56.21
C LEU A 410 -14.03 5.83 -55.44
N SER A 411 -13.60 6.86 -56.16
CA SER A 411 -13.24 8.14 -55.57
C SER A 411 -14.08 9.29 -56.07
N TRP A 412 -14.45 10.20 -55.19
CA TRP A 412 -14.97 11.52 -55.52
C TRP A 412 -13.87 12.56 -55.26
N THR A 413 -13.43 13.25 -56.31
CA THR A 413 -12.32 14.21 -56.22
C THR A 413 -12.77 15.62 -56.57
N PHE A 414 -12.28 16.62 -55.85
CA PHE A 414 -12.40 18.02 -56.22
C PHE A 414 -11.16 18.81 -55.76
N GLN A 415 -10.88 19.94 -56.40
CA GLN A 415 -9.78 20.81 -55.99
C GLN A 415 -10.29 22.01 -55.18
N LYS A 416 -9.57 22.37 -54.12
CA LYS A 416 -9.80 23.57 -53.33
C LYS A 416 -8.47 24.17 -52.91
N ASN A 417 -8.24 25.44 -53.23
CA ASN A 417 -7.03 26.19 -52.83
C ASN A 417 -5.72 25.45 -53.16
N GLY A 418 -5.62 24.86 -54.36
CA GLY A 418 -4.43 24.13 -54.80
C GLY A 418 -4.24 22.73 -54.17
N CYS A 419 -5.11 22.30 -53.26
CA CYS A 419 -5.13 20.94 -52.73
C CYS A 419 -6.15 20.08 -53.49
N LEU A 420 -5.76 18.84 -53.83
CA LEU A 420 -6.67 17.83 -54.33
C LEU A 420 -7.33 17.13 -53.14
N ILE A 421 -8.64 17.23 -53.00
CA ILE A 421 -9.39 16.53 -51.96
C ILE A 421 -10.05 15.30 -52.59
N GLN A 422 -9.82 14.15 -51.98
CA GLN A 422 -10.34 12.85 -52.42
C GLN A 422 -11.17 12.23 -51.31
N GLY A 423 -12.38 11.77 -51.65
CA GLY A 423 -13.12 10.82 -50.81
C GLY A 423 -13.19 9.47 -51.46
N LEU A 424 -13.19 8.42 -50.66
CA LEU A 424 -13.27 7.03 -51.11
C LEU A 424 -14.59 6.41 -50.66
N VAL A 425 -15.17 5.58 -51.52
CA VAL A 425 -16.33 4.76 -51.19
C VAL A 425 -16.14 3.36 -51.74
N THR A 426 -16.47 2.36 -50.91
CA THR A 426 -16.40 0.94 -51.25
C THR A 426 -17.81 0.40 -51.45
N LEU A 427 -18.09 -0.10 -52.65
CA LEU A 427 -19.37 -0.69 -53.01
C LEU A 427 -19.20 -2.17 -53.34
N LYS A 428 -19.99 -3.02 -52.69
CA LYS A 428 -20.02 -4.47 -52.93
C LYS A 428 -21.27 -4.85 -53.70
N PHE A 429 -21.13 -5.17 -54.98
CA PHE A 429 -22.25 -5.65 -55.81
C PHE A 429 -22.38 -7.16 -55.71
N ILE A 430 -23.56 -7.65 -55.34
CA ILE A 430 -23.88 -9.08 -55.20
C ILE A 430 -25.11 -9.44 -56.04
N ARG A 431 -25.24 -10.74 -56.37
CA ARG A 431 -26.44 -11.27 -57.01
C ARG A 431 -27.67 -11.00 -56.13
N ALA A 432 -28.80 -10.71 -56.79
CA ALA A 432 -30.04 -10.31 -56.12
C ALA A 432 -30.57 -11.39 -55.17
#